data_AF-A0A090DVK5-F1
#
_entry.id   AF-A0A090DVK5-F1
#
_cell.length_a   1.000
_cell.length_b   1.000
_cell.length_c   1.000
_cell.angle_alpha   90.00
_cell.angle_beta   90.00
_cell.angle_gamma   90.00
#
_symmetry.space_group_name_H-M   'P 1'
#
loop_
_entity.id
_entity.type
_entity.pdbx_description
1 polymer ?
#
loop_
_entity_poly.entity_id
_entity_poly.type
_entity_poly.pdbx_seq_one_letter_code
_entity_poly.pdbx_strand_id
1 'polypeptide(L)'
;MIRALSIALSLSLVMLTAACSKETEKKSIAKNKEITLSIIKPDAVSRNVAGQILAKLENSGLRVSAIKMKKLTPKEAEEFYKVHEGKPFYKDLVAFMSSGPVIAIALEGDNAVAKNRTIMGATDPSKSQPGTIRRDFAESVTRNAVHGSDSVENAETELLFFFEPSELQERF
;
A
#
# COMPACT_ATOMS: atom_id res chain seq x y z
N MET A 1 31.57 52.69 25.14
CA MET A 1 30.73 52.41 23.94
C MET A 1 30.96 51.04 23.30
N ILE A 2 32.06 50.32 23.56
CA ILE A 2 32.40 49.09 22.83
C ILE A 2 31.67 47.83 23.35
N ARG A 3 31.15 47.82 24.58
CA ARG A 3 30.45 46.64 25.15
C ARG A 3 29.03 46.42 24.63
N ALA A 4 28.35 47.44 24.12
CA ALA A 4 26.97 47.32 23.64
C ALA A 4 26.87 46.65 22.25
N LEU A 5 27.89 46.83 21.40
CA LEU A 5 27.88 46.31 20.03
C LEU A 5 28.18 44.79 19.96
N SER A 6 28.90 44.27 20.96
CA SER A 6 29.27 42.85 21.00
C SER A 6 28.12 41.92 21.43
N ILE A 7 27.10 42.45 22.12
CA ILE A 7 25.93 41.68 22.57
C ILE A 7 24.87 41.60 21.45
N ALA A 8 24.74 42.65 20.62
CA ALA A 8 23.81 42.66 19.50
C ALA A 8 24.19 41.66 18.39
N LEU A 9 25.51 41.48 18.15
CA LEU A 9 26.01 40.55 17.14
C LEU A 9 25.86 39.08 17.57
N SER A 10 25.97 38.79 18.87
CA SER A 10 25.76 37.43 19.40
C SER A 10 24.28 37.05 19.45
N LEU A 11 23.38 37.99 19.72
CA LEU A 11 21.93 37.74 19.69
C LEU A 11 21.41 37.46 18.28
N SER A 12 21.93 38.16 17.26
CA SER A 12 21.55 37.97 15.86
C SER A 12 21.99 36.59 15.33
N LEU A 13 23.19 36.13 15.71
CA LEU A 13 23.70 34.81 15.32
C LEU A 13 22.93 33.66 15.99
N VAL A 14 22.50 33.84 17.25
CA VAL A 14 21.67 32.85 17.97
C VAL A 14 20.25 32.78 17.41
N MET A 15 19.68 33.88 16.93
CA MET A 15 18.37 33.87 16.28
C MET A 15 18.42 33.22 14.88
N LEU A 16 19.52 33.40 14.14
CA LEU A 16 19.70 32.80 12.81
C LEU A 16 19.92 31.28 12.89
N THR A 17 20.63 30.78 13.90
CA THR A 17 20.80 29.33 14.12
C THR A 17 19.50 28.66 14.59
N ALA A 18 18.68 29.35 15.39
CA ALA A 18 17.37 28.85 15.84
C ALA A 18 16.29 28.86 14.74
N ALA A 19 16.40 29.74 13.75
CA ALA A 19 15.51 29.75 12.59
C ALA A 19 15.87 28.62 11.59
N CYS A 20 17.16 28.39 11.37
CA CYS A 20 17.68 27.31 10.53
C CYS A 20 17.34 25.92 11.09
N SER A 21 17.40 25.74 12.42
CA SER A 21 16.99 24.47 13.07
C SER A 21 15.48 24.22 12.98
N LYS A 22 14.65 25.25 13.08
CA LYS A 22 13.19 25.12 12.96
C LYS A 22 12.70 24.84 11.55
N GLU A 23 13.36 25.36 10.51
CA GLU A 23 13.08 24.97 9.13
C GLU A 23 13.53 23.53 8.83
N THR A 24 14.63 23.08 9.43
CA THR A 24 15.15 21.72 9.26
C THR A 24 14.30 20.70 10.04
N GLU A 25 13.77 21.04 11.22
CA GLU A 25 12.81 20.22 11.97
C GLU A 25 11.41 20.19 11.31
N LYS A 26 10.94 21.30 10.72
CA LYS A 26 9.69 21.30 9.95
C LYS A 26 9.77 20.48 8.66
N LYS A 27 10.97 20.30 8.10
CA LYS A 27 11.20 19.44 6.93
C LYS A 27 11.35 17.96 7.27
N SER A 28 11.51 17.58 8.54
CA SER A 28 11.71 16.17 8.95
C SER A 28 10.47 15.47 9.52
N ILE A 29 9.30 16.14 9.56
CA ILE A 29 8.03 15.55 10.03
C ILE A 29 6.94 15.59 8.93
N ALA A 30 7.31 15.78 7.67
CA ALA A 30 6.51 15.23 6.59
C ALA A 30 6.81 13.71 6.57
N LYS A 31 6.13 12.95 7.44
CA LYS A 31 6.09 11.49 7.31
C LYS A 31 5.72 11.19 5.86
N ASN A 32 6.64 10.67 5.06
CA ASN A 32 6.30 10.07 3.78
C ASN A 32 5.33 8.93 4.13
N LYS A 33 4.05 9.12 3.82
CA LYS A 33 3.03 8.12 4.05
C LYS A 33 3.37 6.92 3.16
N GLU A 34 3.29 5.71 3.70
CA GLU A 34 3.56 4.50 2.92
C GLU A 34 2.47 4.33 1.86
N ILE A 35 2.86 3.84 0.68
CA ILE A 35 1.93 3.38 -0.35
C ILE A 35 2.15 1.87 -0.51
N THR A 36 1.06 1.10 -0.45
CA THR A 36 1.07 -0.35 -0.66
C THR A 36 0.18 -0.75 -1.81
N LEU A 37 0.48 -1.87 -2.47
CA LEU A 37 -0.46 -2.47 -3.41
C LEU A 37 -1.50 -3.30 -2.65
N SER A 38 -2.75 -3.19 -3.07
CA SER A 38 -3.82 -4.15 -2.80
C SER A 38 -4.45 -4.59 -4.12
N ILE A 39 -4.77 -5.87 -4.27
CA ILE A 39 -5.47 -6.38 -5.44
C ILE A 39 -6.74 -7.09 -4.98
N ILE A 40 -7.89 -6.69 -5.53
CA ILE A 40 -9.12 -7.48 -5.46
C ILE A 40 -9.08 -8.51 -6.58
N LYS A 41 -9.07 -9.79 -6.18
CA LYS A 41 -8.84 -10.95 -7.05
C LYS A 41 -10.10 -11.32 -7.86
N PRO A 42 -9.97 -12.16 -8.91
CA PRO A 42 -11.08 -12.44 -9.83
C PRO A 42 -12.32 -13.08 -9.17
N ASP A 43 -12.12 -13.85 -8.09
CA ASP A 43 -13.21 -14.45 -7.28
C ASP A 43 -14.06 -13.41 -6.55
N ALA A 44 -13.45 -12.35 -6.03
CA ALA A 44 -14.18 -11.25 -5.40
C ALA A 44 -14.83 -10.32 -6.43
N VAL A 45 -14.17 -10.11 -7.57
CA VAL A 45 -14.74 -9.32 -8.68
C VAL A 45 -15.98 -10.02 -9.26
N SER A 46 -15.91 -11.32 -9.55
CA SER A 46 -17.02 -12.07 -10.16
C SER A 46 -18.26 -12.18 -9.26
N ARG A 47 -18.08 -12.09 -7.93
CA ARG A 47 -19.16 -12.09 -6.95
C ARG A 47 -19.72 -10.70 -6.64
N ASN A 48 -19.27 -9.65 -7.34
CA ASN A 48 -19.75 -8.27 -7.17
C ASN A 48 -19.56 -7.72 -5.74
N VAL A 49 -18.50 -8.13 -5.04
CA VAL A 49 -18.19 -7.65 -3.67
C VAL A 49 -17.06 -6.62 -3.62
N ALA A 50 -16.54 -6.18 -4.77
CA ALA A 50 -15.42 -5.25 -4.85
C ALA A 50 -15.67 -3.93 -4.08
N GLY A 51 -16.87 -3.35 -4.20
CA GLY A 51 -17.22 -2.12 -3.48
C GLY A 51 -17.21 -2.29 -1.95
N GLN A 52 -17.59 -3.47 -1.45
CA GLN A 52 -17.58 -3.76 -0.01
C GLN A 52 -16.14 -3.90 0.52
N ILE A 53 -15.26 -4.51 -0.28
CA ILE A 53 -13.84 -4.62 0.03
C ILE A 53 -13.18 -3.24 0.03
N LEU A 54 -13.46 -2.42 -0.99
CA LEU A 54 -12.95 -1.05 -1.07
C LEU A 54 -13.40 -0.22 0.14
N ALA A 55 -14.69 -0.31 0.51
CA ALA A 55 -15.23 0.36 1.68
C ALA A 55 -14.53 -0.08 2.99
N LYS A 56 -14.18 -1.37 3.15
CA LYS A 56 -13.41 -1.83 4.32
C LYS A 56 -12.01 -1.19 4.39
N LEU A 57 -11.33 -1.06 3.25
CA LEU A 57 -10.01 -0.43 3.18
C LEU A 57 -10.11 1.06 3.56
N GLU A 58 -11.05 1.78 2.98
CA GLU A 58 -11.27 3.21 3.23
C GLU A 58 -11.75 3.49 4.67
N ASN A 59 -12.72 2.73 5.17
CA ASN A 59 -13.21 2.86 6.55
C ASN A 59 -12.14 2.52 7.60
N SER A 60 -11.11 1.76 7.21
CA SER A 60 -9.95 1.51 8.06
C SER A 60 -8.95 2.68 8.05
N GLY A 61 -9.18 3.72 7.26
CA GLY A 61 -8.33 4.91 7.16
C GLY A 61 -7.14 4.75 6.23
N LEU A 62 -7.22 3.84 5.25
CA LEU A 62 -6.34 3.86 4.07
C LEU A 62 -7.01 4.72 2.98
N ARG A 63 -6.22 5.39 2.15
CA ARG A 63 -6.74 6.22 1.05
C ARG A 63 -6.32 5.63 -0.28
N VAL A 64 -7.22 5.65 -1.26
CA VAL A 64 -6.89 5.27 -2.64
C VAL A 64 -6.07 6.38 -3.28
N SER A 65 -4.82 6.09 -3.66
CA SER A 65 -3.94 6.96 -4.46
C SER A 65 -4.14 6.72 -5.96
N ALA A 66 -4.36 5.46 -6.35
CA ALA A 66 -4.73 5.06 -7.71
C ALA A 66 -5.54 3.77 -7.69
N ILE A 67 -6.39 3.58 -8.70
CA ILE A 67 -7.21 2.36 -8.84
C ILE A 67 -7.44 2.08 -10.32
N LYS A 68 -7.27 0.81 -10.74
CA LYS A 68 -7.67 0.37 -12.08
C LYS A 68 -8.05 -1.10 -12.15
N MET A 69 -8.95 -1.39 -13.07
CA MET A 69 -9.31 -2.76 -13.42
C MET A 69 -8.42 -3.24 -14.57
N LYS A 70 -7.84 -4.43 -14.43
CA LYS A 70 -6.98 -5.05 -15.45
C LYS A 70 -7.25 -6.54 -15.52
N LYS A 71 -7.30 -7.12 -16.72
CA LYS A 71 -7.24 -8.57 -16.90
C LYS A 71 -5.78 -8.95 -17.17
N LEU A 72 -5.17 -9.71 -16.27
CA LEU A 72 -3.81 -10.19 -16.44
C LEU A 72 -3.78 -11.29 -17.50
N THR A 73 -2.81 -11.22 -18.40
CA THR A 73 -2.41 -12.39 -19.20
C THR A 73 -1.73 -13.42 -18.31
N PRO A 74 -1.67 -14.72 -18.71
CA PRO A 74 -0.92 -15.72 -17.97
C PRO A 74 0.55 -15.31 -17.74
N LYS A 75 1.19 -14.73 -18.75
CA LYS A 75 2.59 -14.24 -18.66
C LYS A 75 2.75 -13.13 -17.63
N GLU A 76 1.84 -12.16 -17.60
CA GLU A 76 1.87 -11.09 -16.57
C GLU A 76 1.64 -11.66 -15.17
N ALA A 77 0.75 -12.66 -15.02
CA ALA A 77 0.53 -13.31 -13.73
C ALA A 77 1.75 -14.13 -13.27
N GLU A 78 2.46 -14.80 -14.20
CA GLU A 78 3.74 -15.48 -13.92
C GLU A 78 4.81 -14.48 -13.47
N GLU A 79 4.94 -13.36 -14.18
CA GLU A 79 5.92 -12.32 -13.83
C GLU A 79 5.64 -11.73 -12.45
N PHE A 80 4.38 -11.39 -12.17
CA PHE A 80 3.98 -10.83 -10.87
C PHE A 80 4.20 -11.82 -9.72
N TYR A 81 3.90 -13.11 -9.91
CA TYR A 81 4.04 -14.15 -8.88
C TYR A 81 5.35 -14.94 -8.94
N LYS A 82 6.36 -14.45 -9.66
CA LYS A 82 7.63 -15.16 -9.89
C LYS A 82 8.32 -15.64 -8.61
N VAL A 83 8.17 -14.90 -7.50
CA VAL A 83 8.71 -15.28 -6.18
C VAL A 83 8.14 -16.62 -5.65
N HIS A 84 7.04 -17.10 -6.23
CA HIS A 84 6.42 -18.38 -5.91
C HIS A 84 6.72 -19.47 -6.96
N GLU A 85 7.57 -19.20 -7.94
CA GLU A 85 7.97 -20.19 -8.94
C GLU A 85 8.54 -21.45 -8.25
N GLY A 86 8.16 -22.61 -8.78
CA GLY A 86 8.51 -23.92 -8.21
C GLY A 86 7.69 -24.35 -6.99
N LYS A 87 6.82 -23.51 -6.44
CA LYS A 87 5.88 -23.94 -5.38
C LYS A 87 4.75 -24.80 -6.00
N PRO A 88 4.24 -25.82 -5.28
CA PRO A 88 3.19 -26.71 -5.81
C PRO A 88 1.93 -26.00 -6.29
N PHE A 89 1.59 -24.86 -5.66
CA PHE A 89 0.40 -24.07 -5.98
C PHE A 89 0.61 -23.01 -7.07
N TYR A 90 1.84 -22.83 -7.59
CA TYR A 90 2.18 -21.71 -8.47
C TYR A 90 1.36 -21.68 -9.76
N LYS A 91 1.24 -22.83 -10.43
CA LYS A 91 0.48 -22.93 -11.69
C LYS A 91 -0.99 -22.61 -11.50
N ASP A 92 -1.58 -23.09 -10.42
CA ASP A 92 -2.99 -22.81 -10.08
C ASP A 92 -3.19 -21.33 -9.73
N LEU A 93 -2.23 -20.71 -9.03
CA LEU A 93 -2.24 -19.28 -8.74
C LEU A 93 -2.20 -18.44 -10.02
N VAL A 94 -1.30 -18.76 -10.96
CA VAL A 94 -1.20 -18.09 -12.26
C VAL A 94 -2.48 -18.24 -13.08
N ALA A 95 -2.98 -19.47 -13.19
CA ALA A 95 -4.21 -19.77 -13.93
C ALA A 95 -5.41 -19.02 -13.31
N PHE A 96 -5.50 -18.98 -11.99
CA PHE A 96 -6.55 -18.25 -11.28
C PHE A 96 -6.46 -16.75 -11.52
N MET A 97 -5.28 -16.14 -11.35
CA MET A 97 -5.10 -14.70 -11.45
C MET A 97 -5.27 -14.16 -12.88
N SER A 98 -5.10 -15.01 -13.90
CA SER A 98 -5.36 -14.69 -15.31
C SER A 98 -6.77 -15.08 -15.80
N SER A 99 -7.59 -15.74 -14.96
CA SER A 99 -8.92 -16.22 -15.35
C SER A 99 -9.95 -15.10 -15.55
N GLY A 100 -9.74 -13.93 -14.96
CA GLY A 100 -10.68 -12.81 -15.00
C GLY A 100 -10.04 -11.47 -14.63
N PRO A 101 -10.81 -10.37 -14.63
CA PRO A 101 -10.31 -9.07 -14.22
C PRO A 101 -9.96 -9.04 -12.74
N VAL A 102 -8.91 -8.31 -12.41
CA VAL A 102 -8.55 -7.88 -11.07
C VAL A 102 -8.75 -6.38 -10.93
N ILE A 103 -8.85 -5.89 -9.71
CA ILE A 103 -8.80 -4.46 -9.40
C ILE A 103 -7.54 -4.21 -8.60
N ALA A 104 -6.55 -3.56 -9.22
CA ALA A 104 -5.35 -3.11 -8.54
C ALA A 104 -5.62 -1.75 -7.90
N ILE A 105 -5.14 -1.56 -6.67
CA ILE A 105 -5.38 -0.38 -5.85
C ILE A 105 -4.07 0.00 -5.17
N ALA A 106 -3.60 1.23 -5.42
CA ALA A 106 -2.53 1.83 -4.64
C ALA A 106 -3.15 2.48 -3.39
N LEU A 107 -2.78 2.01 -2.21
CA LEU A 107 -3.32 2.46 -0.93
C LEU A 107 -2.28 3.24 -0.14
N GLU A 108 -2.57 4.48 0.18
CA GLU A 108 -1.73 5.39 0.96
C GLU A 108 -2.18 5.47 2.42
N GLY A 109 -1.24 5.49 3.36
CA GLY A 109 -1.53 5.71 4.77
C GLY A 109 -0.33 5.52 5.70
N ASP A 110 -0.54 5.78 6.99
CA ASP A 110 0.43 5.42 8.03
C ASP A 110 0.55 3.89 8.14
N ASN A 111 1.77 3.36 8.02
CA ASN A 111 2.06 1.93 8.06
C ASN A 111 1.16 1.12 7.09
N ALA A 112 0.95 1.64 5.87
CA ALA A 112 -0.05 1.15 4.93
C ALA A 112 0.13 -0.34 4.62
N VAL A 113 1.36 -0.83 4.48
CA VAL A 113 1.64 -2.25 4.22
C VAL A 113 1.11 -3.12 5.35
N ALA A 114 1.54 -2.86 6.59
CA ALA A 114 1.13 -3.64 7.75
C ALA A 114 -0.38 -3.53 8.02
N LYS A 115 -0.94 -2.34 7.82
CA LYS A 115 -2.35 -2.04 8.02
C LYS A 115 -3.23 -2.77 6.99
N ASN A 116 -2.88 -2.72 5.71
CA ASN A 116 -3.57 -3.47 4.65
C ASN A 116 -3.58 -4.97 4.98
N ARG A 117 -2.44 -5.55 5.35
CA ARG A 117 -2.35 -6.97 5.74
C ARG A 117 -3.25 -7.32 6.92
N THR A 118 -3.35 -6.42 7.91
CA THR A 118 -4.23 -6.59 9.07
C THR A 118 -5.71 -6.61 8.64
N ILE A 119 -6.12 -5.66 7.78
CA ILE A 119 -7.50 -5.57 7.26
C ILE A 119 -7.83 -6.81 6.40
N MET A 120 -6.86 -7.29 5.63
CA MET A 120 -7.00 -8.48 4.79
C MET A 120 -7.25 -9.74 5.61
N GLY A 121 -6.51 -9.94 6.71
CA GLY A 121 -6.53 -11.16 7.51
C GLY A 121 -5.56 -12.23 7.01
N ALA A 122 -5.50 -13.37 7.71
CA ALA A 122 -4.61 -14.49 7.38
C ALA A 122 -4.95 -15.10 6.01
N THR A 123 -3.94 -15.56 5.26
CA THR A 123 -4.12 -16.15 3.91
C THR A 123 -5.13 -17.29 3.89
N ASP A 124 -5.13 -18.11 4.96
CA ASP A 124 -6.15 -19.12 5.22
C ASP A 124 -7.33 -18.47 5.97
N PRO A 125 -8.53 -18.41 5.35
CA PRO A 125 -9.68 -17.75 5.96
C PRO A 125 -10.22 -18.44 7.21
N SER A 126 -9.93 -19.73 7.40
CA SER A 126 -10.28 -20.43 8.65
C SER A 126 -9.52 -19.86 9.86
N LYS A 127 -8.34 -19.26 9.61
CA LYS A 127 -7.47 -18.61 10.60
C LYS A 127 -7.64 -17.09 10.65
N SER A 128 -8.51 -16.52 9.81
CA SER A 128 -8.78 -15.09 9.76
C SER A 128 -9.78 -14.67 10.83
N GLN A 129 -9.50 -13.53 11.47
CA GLN A 129 -10.37 -12.98 12.51
C GLN A 129 -11.67 -12.42 11.91
N PRO A 130 -12.79 -12.46 12.66
CA PRO A 130 -14.04 -11.81 12.27
C PRO A 130 -13.84 -10.35 11.83
N GLY A 131 -14.49 -9.95 10.73
CA GLY A 131 -14.43 -8.59 10.20
C GLY A 131 -13.28 -8.31 9.23
N THR A 132 -12.31 -9.23 9.10
CA THR A 132 -11.27 -9.15 8.06
C THR A 132 -11.82 -9.52 6.68
N ILE A 133 -11.23 -8.98 5.61
CA ILE A 133 -11.69 -9.22 4.23
C ILE A 133 -11.69 -10.72 3.91
N ARG A 134 -10.64 -11.46 4.28
CA ARG A 134 -10.56 -12.90 4.01
C ARG A 134 -11.56 -13.69 4.82
N ARG A 135 -11.86 -13.29 6.06
CA ARG A 135 -12.91 -13.96 6.82
C ARG A 135 -14.29 -13.78 6.18
N ASP A 136 -14.56 -12.60 5.65
CA ASP A 136 -15.88 -12.25 5.13
C ASP A 136 -16.08 -12.70 3.67
N PHE A 137 -15.01 -12.75 2.87
CA PHE A 137 -15.12 -12.92 1.42
C PHE A 137 -14.28 -14.05 0.82
N ALA A 138 -13.26 -14.62 1.48
CA ALA A 138 -12.47 -15.69 0.86
C ALA A 138 -13.27 -17.00 0.74
N GLU A 139 -13.02 -17.74 -0.33
CA GLU A 139 -13.57 -19.09 -0.53
C GLU A 139 -12.58 -20.18 -0.11
N SER A 140 -11.28 -19.94 -0.29
CA SER A 140 -10.21 -20.88 0.05
C SER A 140 -8.87 -20.16 0.22
N VAL A 141 -7.78 -20.90 0.48
CA VAL A 141 -6.42 -20.34 0.57
C VAL A 141 -5.98 -19.69 -0.75
N THR A 142 -6.31 -20.31 -1.89
CA THR A 142 -5.94 -19.78 -3.23
C THR A 142 -6.92 -18.68 -3.67
N ARG A 143 -8.23 -18.93 -3.51
CA ARG A 143 -9.32 -17.99 -3.84
C ARG A 143 -9.68 -17.18 -2.60
N ASN A 144 -8.75 -16.34 -2.18
CA ASN A 144 -8.81 -15.62 -0.91
C ASN A 144 -9.19 -14.14 -1.05
N ALA A 145 -9.94 -13.78 -2.09
CA ALA A 145 -10.45 -12.44 -2.40
C ALA A 145 -9.42 -11.32 -2.64
N VAL A 146 -8.30 -11.29 -1.93
CA VAL A 146 -7.34 -10.17 -1.94
C VAL A 146 -5.87 -10.58 -1.85
N HIS A 147 -5.03 -9.83 -2.57
CA HIS A 147 -3.58 -9.75 -2.40
C HIS A 147 -3.18 -8.40 -1.78
N GLY A 148 -2.04 -8.36 -1.12
CA GLY A 148 -1.42 -7.13 -0.65
C GLY A 148 0.05 -7.38 -0.35
N SER A 149 0.87 -6.38 -0.63
CA SER A 149 2.33 -6.46 -0.46
C SER A 149 2.70 -6.87 0.97
N ASP A 150 3.82 -7.57 1.12
CA ASP A 150 4.29 -8.08 2.42
C ASP A 150 5.43 -7.26 3.05
N SER A 151 6.06 -6.38 2.29
CA SER A 151 7.04 -5.39 2.75
C SER A 151 6.91 -4.08 1.96
N VAL A 152 7.60 -3.03 2.41
CA VAL A 152 7.65 -1.73 1.72
C VAL A 152 8.39 -1.87 0.39
N GLU A 153 9.48 -2.64 0.36
CA GLU A 153 10.29 -2.88 -0.83
C GLU A 153 9.51 -3.65 -1.89
N ASN A 154 8.74 -4.66 -1.47
CA ASN A 154 7.86 -5.39 -2.39
C ASN A 154 6.69 -4.51 -2.85
N ALA A 155 6.16 -3.63 -2.00
CA ALA A 155 5.13 -2.68 -2.41
C ALA A 155 5.60 -1.77 -3.55
N GLU A 156 6.83 -1.23 -3.50
CA GLU A 156 7.38 -0.40 -4.57
C GLU A 156 7.44 -1.16 -5.91
N THR A 157 7.96 -2.39 -5.88
CA THR A 157 8.08 -3.24 -7.08
C THR A 157 6.71 -3.62 -7.64
N GLU A 158 5.80 -4.04 -6.77
CA GLU A 158 4.45 -4.44 -7.14
C GLU A 158 3.60 -3.25 -7.64
N LEU A 159 3.77 -2.06 -7.07
CA LEU A 159 3.11 -0.84 -7.53
C LEU A 159 3.57 -0.47 -8.94
N LEU A 160 4.88 -0.48 -9.22
CA LEU A 160 5.42 -0.19 -10.55
C LEU A 160 5.01 -1.21 -11.61
N PHE A 161 4.72 -2.46 -11.21
CA PHE A 161 4.16 -3.45 -12.13
C PHE A 161 2.77 -3.03 -12.64
N PHE A 162 1.96 -2.41 -11.78
CA PHE A 162 0.61 -2.00 -12.14
C PHE A 162 0.55 -0.56 -12.62
N PHE A 163 1.21 0.40 -11.97
CA PHE A 163 1.00 1.83 -12.12
C PHE A 163 2.28 2.55 -12.53
N GLU A 164 2.16 3.44 -13.51
CA GLU A 164 3.17 4.46 -13.75
C GLU A 164 3.17 5.46 -12.59
N PRO A 165 4.34 6.06 -12.24
CA PRO A 165 4.40 7.05 -11.16
C PRO A 165 3.42 8.23 -11.34
N SER A 166 3.10 8.60 -12.58
CA SER A 166 2.14 9.67 -12.90
C SER A 166 0.67 9.31 -12.62
N GLU A 167 0.36 8.02 -12.48
CA GLU A 167 -0.99 7.58 -12.10
C GLU A 167 -1.25 7.73 -10.60
N LEU A 168 -0.19 7.75 -9.77
CA LEU A 168 -0.30 7.87 -8.32
C LEU A 168 -0.62 9.31 -7.92
N GLN A 169 -1.70 9.51 -7.17
CA GLN A 169 -2.10 10.82 -6.65
C GLN A 169 -1.72 10.95 -5.18
N GLU A 170 -1.12 12.08 -4.82
CA GLU A 170 -0.97 12.44 -3.41
C GLU A 170 -2.35 12.73 -2.81
N ARG A 171 -2.63 12.10 -1.66
CA ARG A 171 -3.89 12.28 -0.94
C ARG A 171 -3.64 13.15 0.30
N PHE A 172 -4.51 14.13 0.50
CA PHE A 172 -4.51 15.10 1.59
C PHE A 172 -4.23 14.49 2.99
#